data_AF-A0A353H9X9-F1
#
_entry.id   AF-A0A353H9X9-F1
#
_cell.length_a   1.000
_cell.length_b   1.000
_cell.length_c   1.000
_cell.angle_alpha   90.00
_cell.angle_beta   90.00
_cell.angle_gamma   90.00
#
_symmetry.space_group_name_H-M   'P 1'
#
loop_
_entity.id
_entity.type
_entity.pdbx_description
1 polymer ?
#
loop_
_entity_poly.entity_id
_entity_poly.type
_entity_poly.pdbx_seq_one_letter_code
_entity_poly.pdbx_strand_id
1 'polypeptide(L)'
;MLRKKIDRSIREKVVEAHASGLPMRKIAMEFGVSLSSVSRIVNEKGQRDKITNKEKTERQKKILQLERKVAELEKKIFEAASKKRSWWK
;
A
#
# COMPACT_ATOMS: atom_id res chain seq x y z
N MET A 1 28.54 8.09 -20.33
CA MET A 1 27.74 6.87 -20.59
C MET A 1 26.26 7.22 -20.53
N LEU A 2 25.55 7.22 -21.67
CA LEU A 2 24.10 7.41 -21.69
C LEU A 2 23.44 6.19 -21.05
N ARG A 3 22.84 6.36 -19.87
CA ARG A 3 21.96 5.33 -19.29
C ARG A 3 20.73 5.23 -20.18
N LYS A 4 20.71 4.28 -21.11
CA LYS A 4 19.48 3.91 -21.82
C LYS A 4 18.44 3.56 -20.77
N LYS A 5 17.41 4.39 -20.67
CA LYS A 5 16.30 4.22 -19.73
C LYS A 5 15.64 2.90 -20.11
N ILE A 6 15.73 1.89 -19.25
CA ILE A 6 15.03 0.61 -19.45
C ILE A 6 13.55 0.94 -19.59
N ASP A 7 12.95 0.41 -20.64
CA ASP A 7 11.56 0.67 -20.98
C ASP A 7 10.63 0.20 -19.84
N ARG A 8 9.56 0.98 -19.59
CA ARG A 8 8.61 0.71 -18.51
C ARG A 8 7.91 -0.63 -18.70
N SER A 9 7.65 -1.03 -19.94
CA SER A 9 7.02 -2.31 -20.28
C SER A 9 7.92 -3.50 -19.90
N ILE A 10 9.22 -3.41 -20.16
CA ILE A 10 10.18 -4.47 -19.78
C ILE A 10 10.20 -4.63 -18.25
N ARG A 11 10.15 -3.50 -17.53
CA ARG A 11 10.12 -3.52 -16.06
C ARG A 11 8.90 -4.27 -15.52
N GLU A 12 7.72 -4.07 -16.11
CA GLU A 12 6.48 -4.75 -15.68
C GLU A 12 6.56 -6.25 -15.97
N LYS A 13 7.02 -6.64 -17.16
CA LYS A 13 7.23 -8.05 -17.54
C LYS A 13 8.22 -8.78 -16.63
N VAL A 14 9.33 -8.12 -16.26
CA VAL A 14 10.33 -8.68 -15.32
C VAL A 14 9.72 -8.96 -13.96
N VAL A 15 8.85 -8.06 -13.47
CA VAL A 15 8.20 -8.27 -12.17
C VAL A 15 7.16 -9.38 -12.25
N GLU A 16 6.38 -9.44 -13.32
CA GLU A 16 5.38 -10.49 -13.53
C GLU A 16 6.03 -11.87 -13.63
N ALA A 17 7.10 -11.99 -14.41
CA ALA A 17 7.89 -13.22 -14.52
C ALA A 17 8.52 -13.64 -13.19
N HIS A 18 8.97 -12.69 -12.36
CA HIS A 18 9.47 -13.02 -11.02
C HIS A 18 8.33 -13.44 -10.08
N ALA A 19 7.15 -12.81 -10.20
CA ALA A 19 5.97 -13.17 -9.41
C ALA A 19 5.42 -14.55 -9.78
N SER A 20 5.58 -15.00 -11.03
CA SER A 20 5.25 -16.36 -11.47
C SER A 20 6.29 -17.42 -11.06
N GLY A 21 7.35 -17.01 -10.35
CA GLY A 21 8.36 -17.93 -9.80
C GLY A 21 9.52 -18.24 -10.75
N LEU A 22 9.67 -17.53 -11.88
CA LEU A 22 10.81 -17.73 -12.76
C LEU A 22 12.11 -17.22 -12.10
N PRO A 23 13.23 -17.96 -12.24
CA PRO A 23 14.50 -17.53 -11.70
C PRO A 23 15.02 -16.30 -12.45
N MET A 24 15.58 -15.33 -11.71
CA MET A 24 16.07 -14.04 -12.24
C MET A 24 17.03 -14.19 -13.43
N ARG A 25 17.82 -15.28 -13.47
CA ARG A 25 18.73 -15.59 -14.58
C ARG A 25 17.98 -15.89 -15.88
N LYS A 26 16.87 -16.65 -15.84
CA LYS A 26 16.04 -16.91 -17.02
C LYS A 26 15.37 -15.62 -17.50
N ILE A 27 14.84 -14.82 -16.57
CA ILE A 27 14.20 -13.54 -16.86
C ILE A 27 15.20 -12.59 -17.56
N ALA A 28 16.44 -12.52 -17.07
CA ALA A 28 17.49 -11.72 -17.69
C ALA A 28 17.76 -12.11 -19.15
N MET A 29 17.85 -13.42 -19.43
CA MET A 29 18.06 -13.94 -20.79
C MET A 29 16.85 -13.69 -21.69
N GLU A 30 15.65 -13.94 -21.19
CA GLU A 30 14.39 -13.85 -21.95
C GLU A 30 14.05 -12.42 -22.37
N PHE A 31 14.31 -11.44 -21.49
CA PHE A 31 14.03 -10.04 -21.76
C PHE A 31 15.26 -9.22 -22.20
N GLY A 32 16.42 -9.86 -22.37
CA GLY A 32 17.65 -9.20 -22.81
C GLY A 32 18.17 -8.13 -21.85
N VAL A 33 17.96 -8.32 -20.54
CA VAL A 33 18.33 -7.36 -19.50
C VAL A 33 19.41 -7.95 -18.60
N SER A 34 20.29 -7.11 -18.05
CA SER A 34 21.30 -7.60 -17.12
C SER A 34 20.66 -8.17 -15.84
N LEU A 35 21.28 -9.20 -15.27
CA LEU A 35 20.87 -9.76 -13.98
C LEU A 35 20.80 -8.70 -12.87
N SER A 36 21.75 -7.74 -12.89
CA SER A 36 21.77 -6.60 -11.98
C SER A 36 20.53 -5.70 -12.12
N SER A 37 20.05 -5.49 -13.35
CA SER A 37 18.83 -4.72 -13.61
C SER A 37 17.60 -5.47 -13.13
N VAL A 38 17.53 -6.79 -13.38
CA VAL A 38 16.43 -7.64 -12.89
C VAL A 38 16.35 -7.61 -11.36
N SER A 39 17.48 -7.82 -10.68
CA SER A 39 17.56 -7.77 -9.21
C SER A 39 17.10 -6.41 -8.66
N ARG A 40 17.55 -5.31 -9.27
CA ARG A 40 17.14 -3.95 -8.88
C ARG A 40 15.64 -3.74 -9.05
N ILE A 41 15.07 -4.16 -10.18
CA ILE A 41 13.64 -4.00 -10.50
C ILE A 41 12.77 -4.72 -9.47
N VAL A 42 13.12 -5.97 -9.14
CA VAL A 42 12.38 -6.80 -8.18
C VAL A 42 12.48 -6.21 -6.77
N ASN A 43 13.67 -5.78 -6.35
CA ASN A 43 13.87 -5.16 -5.04
C ASN A 43 13.13 -3.82 -4.89
N GLU A 44 13.16 -2.96 -5.92
CA GLU A 44 12.41 -1.70 -5.91
C GLU A 44 10.89 -1.93 -5.82
N LYS A 45 10.35 -2.96 -6.47
CA LYS A 45 8.93 -3.34 -6.35
C LYS A 45 8.64 -3.82 -4.92
N GLY A 46 9.43 -4.74 -4.38
CA GLY A 46 9.24 -5.27 -3.03
C GLY A 46 9.31 -4.19 -1.93
N GLN A 47 10.14 -3.16 -2.09
CA GLN A 47 10.17 -2.01 -1.17
C GLN A 47 8.91 -1.15 -1.29
N ARG A 48 8.43 -0.87 -2.51
CA ARG A 48 7.18 -0.13 -2.74
C ARG A 48 5.99 -0.86 -2.14
N ASP A 49 5.89 -2.17 -2.34
CA ASP A 49 4.78 -2.99 -1.81
C ASP A 49 4.78 -3.04 -0.27
N LYS A 50 5.96 -3.02 0.36
CA LYS A 50 6.07 -2.89 1.83
C LYS A 50 5.60 -1.53 2.33
N ILE A 51 5.96 -0.46 1.64
CA ILE A 51 5.55 0.91 2.00
C ILE A 51 4.04 1.06 1.86
N THR A 52 3.45 0.62 0.74
CA THR A 52 2.01 0.73 0.49
C THR A 52 1.20 -0.11 1.48
N ASN A 53 1.66 -1.32 1.83
CA ASN A 53 0.99 -2.12 2.85
C ASN A 53 1.06 -1.47 4.23
N LYS A 54 2.22 -0.93 4.62
CA LYS A 54 2.36 -0.22 5.90
C LYS A 54 1.42 0.99 5.96
N GLU A 55 1.37 1.79 4.91
CA GLU A 55 0.44 2.92 4.81
C GLU A 55 -1.03 2.49 4.88
N LYS A 56 -1.39 1.38 4.22
CA LYS A 56 -2.75 0.82 4.26
C LYS A 56 -3.13 0.38 5.67
N THR A 57 -2.24 -0.31 6.38
CA THR A 57 -2.46 -0.73 7.77
C THR A 57 -2.62 0.47 8.70
N GLU A 58 -1.80 1.50 8.56
CA GLU A 58 -1.91 2.72 9.38
C GLU A 58 -3.21 3.49 9.09
N ARG A 59 -3.63 3.57 7.82
CA ARG A 59 -4.93 4.15 7.46
C ARG A 59 -6.10 3.39 8.10
N GLN A 60 -6.07 2.06 8.08
CA GLN A 60 -7.11 1.23 8.71
C GLN A 60 -7.21 1.46 10.21
N LYS A 61 -6.07 1.53 10.92
CA LYS A 61 -6.05 1.87 12.35
C LYS A 61 -6.67 3.24 12.63
N LYS A 62 -6.37 4.22 11.77
CA LYS A 62 -6.90 5.59 11.92
C LYS A 62 -8.40 5.65 11.67
N ILE A 63 -8.92 4.90 10.70
CA ILE A 63 -10.36 4.77 10.45
C ILE A 63 -11.05 4.20 11.69
N LEU A 64 -10.56 3.07 12.21
CA LEU A 64 -11.11 2.44 13.41
C LEU A 64 -11.13 3.40 14.62
N GLN A 65 -10.07 4.20 14.78
CA GLN A 65 -9.99 5.18 15.86
C GLN A 65 -11.03 6.29 15.68
N LEU A 66 -11.24 6.76 14.45
CA LEU A 66 -12.24 7.78 14.15
C LEU A 66 -13.66 7.26 14.38
N GLU A 67 -13.97 6.03 13.95
CA GLU A 67 -15.26 5.38 14.18
C GLU A 67 -15.59 5.30 15.67
N ARG A 68 -14.62 4.91 16.51
CA ARG A 68 -14.79 4.90 17.98
C ARG A 68 -15.11 6.29 18.54
N LYS A 69 -14.40 7.33 18.06
CA LYS A 69 -14.64 8.72 18.49
C LYS A 69 -16.02 9.21 18.07
N VAL A 70 -16.48 8.85 16.87
CA VAL A 70 -17.83 9.20 16.39
C VAL A 70 -18.87 8.57 17.30
N ALA A 71 -18.78 7.27 17.59
CA ALA A 71 -19.73 6.59 18.49
C ALA A 71 -19.76 7.22 19.89
N GLU A 72 -18.60 7.62 20.43
CA GLU A 72 -18.53 8.30 21.72
C GLU A 72 -19.20 9.69 21.68
N LEU A 73 -19.00 10.44 20.60
CA LEU A 73 -19.63 11.75 20.39
C LEU A 73 -21.15 11.63 20.22
N GLU A 74 -21.61 10.63 19.47
CA GLU A 74 -23.04 10.33 19.31
C GLU A 74 -23.69 10.03 20.66
N LYS A 75 -23.03 9.22 21.50
CA LYS A 75 -23.51 8.95 22.87
C LYS A 75 -23.58 10.24 23.72
N LYS A 76 -22.56 11.10 23.65
CA LYS A 76 -22.55 12.38 24.38
C LYS A 76 -23.67 13.32 23.91
N ILE A 77 -23.93 13.37 22.60
CA ILE A 77 -25.04 14.14 22.02
C ILE A 77 -26.37 13.60 22.55
N PHE A 78 -26.55 12.28 22.56
CA PHE A 78 -27.76 11.63 23.07
C PHE A 78 -27.99 11.93 24.56
N GLU A 79 -26.96 11.82 25.40
CA GLU A 79 -27.05 12.14 26.84
C GLU A 79 -27.35 13.63 27.07
N ALA A 80 -26.71 14.51 26.31
CA ALA A 80 -26.94 15.96 26.39
C ALA A 80 -28.38 16.32 25.97
N ALA A 81 -28.89 15.71 24.89
CA ALA A 81 -30.26 15.88 24.44
C ALA A 81 -31.27 15.37 25.48
N SER A 82 -31.00 14.19 26.06
CA SER A 82 -31.84 13.60 27.12
C SER A 82 -31.89 14.48 28.38
N LYS A 83 -30.73 15.00 28.83
CA LYS A 83 -30.66 15.94 29.96
C LYS A 83 -31.39 17.25 29.68
N LYS A 84 -31.24 17.81 28.47
CA LYS A 84 -31.99 19.00 28.06
C LYS A 84 -33.49 18.76 28.13
N ARG A 85 -33.98 17.60 27.70
CA ARG A 85 -35.42 17.29 27.73
C ARG A 85 -35.99 17.15 29.15
N SER A 86 -35.18 16.71 30.10
CA SER A 86 -35.54 16.59 31.52
C SER A 86 -35.58 17.93 32.26
N TRP A 87 -34.88 18.96 31.78
CA TRP A 87 -34.75 20.25 32.47
C TRP A 87 -35.90 21.22 32.20
N TRP A 88 -36.75 20.92 31.19
CA TRP A 88 -37.86 21.77 30.75
C TRP A 88 -39.24 21.20 31.12
N LYS A 89 -39.27 20.21 32.02
CA LYS A 89 -40.48 19.52 32.51
C LYS A 89 -40.56 19.68 34.02
#